data_AF-A0A2A5KKK5-F1
#
_entry.id   AF-A0A2A5KKK5-F1
#
_cell.length_a   1.000
_cell.length_b   1.000
_cell.length_c   1.000
_cell.angle_alpha   90.00
_cell.angle_beta   90.00
_cell.angle_gamma   90.00
#
_symmetry.space_group_name_H-M   'P 1'
#
loop_
_entity.id
_entity.type
_entity.pdbx_description
1 polymer ?
#
loop_
_entity_poly.entity_id
_entity_poly.type
_entity_poly.pdbx_seq_one_letter_code
_entity_poly.pdbx_strand_id
1 'polypeptide(L)'
;MERCGGVYALCGYIDRATLEPRIDRKFEVVLPFSQGLAAVRSEGKFGYINSSGEMVIAPAFDLARKFRQGHAEVVVGGKAGIIDRTGKFLLSPNYARAIPFGAGAALVRPGKAVAPDSIGFPRFMFDELFFERIDHPYLLIDLPSGKVLKDELTIKEFEFGTFAWAAQPGDKRYGLLAPNGSWKIEPRFETAGKFSGGRAIACYGGLAGHKGQSNQRDRTDATQCGVIARDGQFIFAPRPFWIQDYRNGFYRGTKDQKVGILDDAGRLLGGRLFDDASLPDYSGEAARILVDGQWIGLNRAGDLVPDPEDGKAWAACPSGIKFIHRGDRIQVVGADGKPTVSYLFDNTYMTCDFPVSVRYNGKWGFLKQDGKLLVDPPSFQGQFHFSGGYAVVKVEGKWGILNSNGVMALAPQFDEMRPDSDAYAVSKDGRTFWVDASGREVSEPRRLEDRRSKLRCGPDGGQLVKRNSNGTLLWGIEDVAGNIVVEPKYRAITCFRDGLAWVPFDGRREWCAIDRNERKRESAACVKNWTDSTTADARTETMSDDPYESGVLWMRAELEYGLDLRDKPPGFVSQF
;
A
#
# COMPACT_ATOMS: atom_id res chain seq x y z
N MET A 1 6.37 3.98 2.78
CA MET A 1 5.38 4.24 1.71
C MET A 1 5.85 5.51 1.01
N GLU A 2 6.77 5.40 0.05
CA GLU A 2 7.47 6.57 -0.48
C GLU A 2 6.68 7.16 -1.64
N ARG A 3 5.77 8.08 -1.32
CA ARG A 3 5.28 9.04 -2.31
C ARG A 3 6.47 9.93 -2.65
N CYS A 4 6.81 10.03 -3.94
CA CYS A 4 7.70 11.10 -4.39
C CYS A 4 7.15 12.43 -3.87
N GLY A 5 8.02 13.24 -3.26
CA GLY A 5 7.60 14.28 -2.32
C GLY A 5 8.58 15.44 -2.27
N GLY A 6 8.96 15.93 -3.44
CA GLY A 6 9.69 17.19 -3.58
C GLY A 6 9.01 18.16 -4.54
N VAL A 7 9.70 19.28 -4.78
CA VAL A 7 9.31 20.30 -5.75
C VAL A 7 8.88 19.61 -7.06
N TYR A 8 7.63 19.84 -7.49
CA TYR A 8 7.00 19.25 -8.68
C TYR A 8 6.65 17.75 -8.62
N ALA A 9 6.59 17.18 -7.41
CA ALA A 9 6.42 15.75 -7.15
C ALA A 9 7.53 14.86 -7.76
N LEU A 10 8.72 15.43 -8.01
CA LEU A 10 9.86 14.69 -8.55
C LEU A 10 10.51 13.76 -7.52
N CYS A 11 11.04 12.67 -8.03
CA CYS A 11 11.70 11.61 -7.29
C CYS A 11 13.23 11.73 -7.43
N GLY A 12 13.93 11.33 -6.36
CA GLY A 12 15.38 11.17 -6.28
C GLY A 12 15.71 9.98 -5.37
N TYR A 13 16.96 9.85 -4.95
CA TYR A 13 17.39 8.78 -4.03
C TYR A 13 18.13 9.38 -2.84
N ILE A 14 17.89 8.82 -1.66
CA ILE A 14 18.59 9.14 -0.42
C ILE A 14 19.36 7.93 0.09
N ASP A 15 20.39 8.18 0.89
CA ASP A 15 21.02 7.14 1.70
C ASP A 15 20.05 6.72 2.81
N ARG A 16 19.79 5.42 2.96
CA ARG A 16 18.81 4.96 3.96
C ARG A 16 19.32 5.09 5.40
N ALA A 17 20.64 5.13 5.62
CA ALA A 17 21.24 5.23 6.94
C ALA A 17 21.36 6.69 7.39
N THR A 18 21.83 7.58 6.50
CA THR A 18 22.03 9.00 6.84
C THR A 18 20.83 9.88 6.49
N LEU A 19 19.90 9.39 5.66
CA LEU A 19 18.78 10.14 5.06
C LEU A 19 19.20 11.29 4.15
N GLU A 20 20.49 11.38 3.80
CA GLU A 20 21.02 12.43 2.94
C GLU A 20 20.74 12.14 1.45
N PRO A 21 20.50 13.18 0.62
CA PRO A 21 20.38 13.02 -0.83
C PRO A 21 21.64 12.39 -1.45
N ARG A 22 21.45 11.31 -2.21
CA ARG A 22 22.48 10.67 -3.05
C ARG A 22 22.30 11.03 -4.52
N ILE A 23 21.05 11.14 -4.96
CA ILE A 23 20.69 11.52 -6.32
C ILE A 23 19.55 12.53 -6.21
N ASP A 24 19.78 13.72 -6.76
CA ASP A 24 18.83 14.82 -6.71
C ASP A 24 17.46 14.44 -7.29
N ARG A 25 16.42 15.14 -6.81
CA ARG A 25 15.04 14.96 -7.26
C ARG A 25 14.87 15.53 -8.66
N LYS A 26 15.01 14.67 -9.68
CA LYS A 26 14.93 15.07 -11.10
C LYS A 26 14.15 14.08 -12.00
N PHE A 27 13.61 13.01 -11.42
CA PHE A 27 12.90 11.98 -12.16
C PHE A 27 11.40 12.02 -11.87
N GLU A 28 10.58 11.77 -12.89
CA GLU A 28 9.12 11.76 -12.78
C GLU A 28 8.66 10.57 -11.92
N VAL A 29 9.32 9.42 -12.09
CA VAL A 29 9.09 8.18 -11.35
C VAL A 29 10.44 7.47 -11.16
N VAL A 30 10.62 6.81 -10.02
CA VAL A 30 11.79 5.97 -9.73
C VAL A 30 11.34 4.61 -9.20
N LEU A 31 12.07 3.55 -9.54
CA LEU A 31 11.95 2.24 -8.89
C LEU A 31 13.19 1.95 -8.04
N PRO A 32 13.10 1.11 -6.99
CA PRO A 32 14.28 0.73 -6.22
C PRO A 32 15.40 0.13 -7.07
N PHE A 33 16.65 0.42 -6.69
CA PHE A 33 17.82 -0.22 -7.31
C PHE A 33 17.74 -1.75 -7.21
N SER A 34 18.04 -2.42 -8.31
CA SER A 34 18.18 -3.87 -8.40
C SER A 34 19.37 -4.20 -9.30
N GLN A 35 20.31 -5.00 -8.77
CA GLN A 35 21.55 -5.35 -9.49
C GLN A 35 22.32 -4.13 -10.01
N GLY A 36 22.38 -3.08 -9.20
CA GLY A 36 23.13 -1.85 -9.51
C GLY A 36 22.46 -0.91 -10.53
N LEU A 37 21.26 -1.23 -11.02
CA LEU A 37 20.49 -0.36 -11.90
C LEU A 37 19.11 -0.05 -11.32
N ALA A 38 18.58 1.13 -11.63
CA ALA A 38 17.21 1.50 -11.28
C ALA A 38 16.47 2.05 -12.50
N ALA A 39 15.23 1.61 -12.69
CA ALA A 39 14.37 2.17 -13.72
C ALA A 39 13.88 3.54 -13.27
N VAL A 40 14.03 4.53 -14.15
CA VAL A 40 13.60 5.91 -13.87
C VAL A 40 12.85 6.46 -15.07
N ARG A 41 11.82 7.25 -14.81
CA ARG A 41 11.07 7.95 -15.85
C ARG A 41 11.58 9.37 -15.98
N SER A 42 11.94 9.74 -17.20
CA SER A 42 12.38 11.08 -17.57
C SER A 42 11.85 11.38 -18.97
N GLU A 43 11.28 12.57 -19.13
CA GLU A 43 10.72 13.02 -20.40
C GLU A 43 9.59 12.09 -20.89
N GLY A 44 8.77 11.60 -19.96
CA GLY A 44 7.65 10.72 -20.27
C GLY A 44 8.01 9.26 -20.62
N LYS A 45 9.30 8.90 -20.69
CA LYS A 45 9.77 7.53 -20.97
C LYS A 45 10.63 6.99 -19.84
N PHE A 46 10.67 5.68 -19.71
CA PHE A 46 11.58 4.99 -18.81
C PHE A 46 12.92 4.72 -19.48
N GLY A 47 13.97 4.92 -18.70
CA GLY A 47 15.33 4.44 -18.93
C GLY A 47 15.89 3.83 -17.64
N TYR A 48 17.21 3.66 -17.56
CA TYR A 48 17.86 3.11 -16.37
C TYR A 48 19.09 3.92 -15.99
N ILE A 49 19.26 4.12 -14.68
CA ILE A 49 20.44 4.75 -14.09
C ILE A 49 21.25 3.77 -13.26
N ASN A 50 22.54 4.06 -13.07
CA ASN A 50 23.38 3.41 -12.07
C ASN A 50 23.29 4.10 -10.70
N SER A 51 24.02 3.59 -9.71
CA SER A 51 24.01 4.11 -8.33
C SER A 51 24.62 5.51 -8.16
N SER A 52 25.41 6.01 -9.13
CA SER A 52 25.87 7.41 -9.17
C SER A 52 24.83 8.35 -9.81
N GLY A 53 23.72 7.83 -10.34
CA GLY A 53 22.67 8.61 -10.99
C GLY A 53 22.94 8.94 -12.46
N GLU A 54 23.92 8.27 -13.08
CA GLU A 54 24.23 8.38 -14.50
C GLU A 54 23.29 7.48 -15.31
N MET A 55 22.82 7.99 -16.46
CA MET A 55 21.99 7.21 -17.38
C MET A 55 22.81 6.12 -18.05
N VAL A 56 22.45 4.86 -17.81
CA VAL A 56 23.04 3.67 -18.46
C VAL A 56 22.25 3.28 -19.70
N ILE A 57 20.92 3.37 -19.62
CA ILE A 57 20.02 3.14 -20.76
C ILE A 57 19.14 4.38 -20.90
N ALA A 58 19.25 5.08 -22.02
CA ALA A 58 18.50 6.30 -22.27
C ALA A 58 16.98 6.05 -22.21
N PRO A 59 16.16 7.07 -21.85
CA PRO A 59 14.71 6.91 -21.80
C PRO A 59 14.15 6.58 -23.19
N ALA A 60 13.55 5.41 -23.34
CA ALA A 60 13.01 4.93 -24.61
C ALA A 60 11.76 4.04 -24.45
N PHE A 61 11.44 3.65 -23.21
CA PHE A 61 10.39 2.67 -22.92
C PHE A 61 9.14 3.36 -22.38
N ASP A 62 7.95 2.89 -22.74
CA ASP A 62 6.69 3.33 -22.13
C ASP A 62 6.61 2.88 -20.67
N LEU A 63 7.18 1.71 -20.38
CA LEU A 63 7.26 1.12 -19.04
C LEU A 63 8.55 0.31 -18.91
N ALA A 64 9.15 0.31 -17.72
CA ALA A 64 10.31 -0.51 -17.40
C ALA A 64 10.18 -1.13 -16.01
N ARG A 65 10.56 -2.40 -15.87
CA ARG A 65 10.63 -3.10 -14.57
C ARG A 65 12.06 -3.18 -14.06
N LYS A 66 12.24 -3.45 -12.77
CA LYS A 66 13.57 -3.68 -12.20
C LYS A 66 14.27 -4.90 -12.81
N PHE A 67 15.59 -4.81 -12.96
CA PHE A 67 16.42 -5.93 -13.41
C PHE A 67 16.37 -7.11 -12.44
N ARG A 68 16.23 -8.33 -12.98
CA ARG A 68 16.32 -9.61 -12.25
C ARG A 68 17.11 -10.60 -13.10
N GLN A 69 18.09 -11.26 -12.50
CA GLN A 69 19.05 -12.13 -13.19
C GLN A 69 19.59 -11.57 -14.52
N GLY A 70 19.96 -10.28 -14.55
CA GLY A 70 20.49 -9.64 -15.76
C GLY A 70 19.45 -9.19 -16.79
N HIS A 71 18.16 -9.42 -16.57
CA HIS A 71 17.09 -9.15 -17.54
C HIS A 71 15.98 -8.24 -16.97
N ALA A 72 15.31 -7.50 -17.84
CA ALA A 72 14.14 -6.69 -17.45
C ALA A 72 13.04 -6.72 -18.51
N GLU A 73 11.78 -6.73 -18.06
CA GLU A 73 10.61 -6.48 -18.90
C GLU A 73 10.53 -4.98 -19.20
N VAL A 74 10.37 -4.63 -20.47
CA VAL A 74 10.10 -3.26 -20.92
C VAL A 74 8.94 -3.24 -21.91
N VAL A 75 8.22 -2.13 -21.97
CA VAL A 75 7.10 -1.92 -22.91
C VAL A 75 7.48 -0.82 -23.91
N VAL A 76 7.22 -1.07 -25.19
CA VAL A 76 7.37 -0.10 -26.28
C VAL A 76 6.17 -0.22 -27.21
N GLY A 77 5.50 0.89 -27.50
CA GLY A 77 4.31 0.92 -28.36
C GLY A 77 3.18 0.06 -27.82
N GLY A 78 3.03 -0.03 -26.49
CA GLY A 78 2.02 -0.88 -25.86
C GLY A 78 2.25 -2.39 -26.03
N LYS A 79 3.49 -2.83 -26.29
CA LYS A 79 3.88 -4.25 -26.28
C LYS A 79 5.10 -4.48 -25.41
N ALA A 80 5.14 -5.61 -24.73
CA ALA A 80 6.20 -6.03 -23.82
C ALA A 80 7.27 -6.85 -24.54
N GLY A 81 8.52 -6.61 -24.16
CA GLY A 81 9.72 -7.35 -24.56
C GLY A 81 10.70 -7.47 -23.39
N ILE A 82 11.85 -8.09 -23.62
CA ILE A 82 12.90 -8.29 -22.61
C ILE A 82 14.21 -7.71 -23.11
N ILE A 83 14.88 -6.96 -22.25
CA ILE A 83 16.21 -6.41 -22.48
C ILE A 83 17.24 -6.98 -21.50
N ASP A 84 18.50 -6.94 -21.92
CA ASP A 84 19.65 -7.12 -21.03
C ASP A 84 20.08 -5.81 -20.35
N ARG A 85 21.12 -5.86 -19.52
CA ARG A 85 21.65 -4.70 -18.77
C ARG A 85 22.28 -3.61 -19.65
N THR A 86 22.52 -3.88 -20.92
CA THR A 86 22.99 -2.88 -21.90
C THR A 86 21.83 -2.19 -22.63
N GLY A 87 20.60 -2.67 -22.44
CA GLY A 87 19.41 -2.19 -23.14
C GLY A 87 19.13 -2.91 -24.45
N LYS A 88 19.94 -3.91 -24.82
CA LYS A 88 19.71 -4.72 -26.02
C LYS A 88 18.51 -5.65 -25.79
N PHE A 89 17.61 -5.71 -26.76
CA PHE A 89 16.50 -6.65 -26.74
C PHE A 89 16.99 -8.09 -26.89
N LEU A 90 16.67 -8.92 -25.90
CA LEU A 90 16.72 -10.38 -25.98
C LEU A 90 15.41 -10.94 -26.52
N LEU A 91 14.30 -10.23 -26.31
CA LEU A 91 13.00 -10.53 -26.89
C LEU A 91 12.32 -9.23 -27.33
N SER A 92 12.03 -9.11 -28.62
CA SER A 92 11.43 -7.91 -29.19
C SER A 92 10.02 -7.65 -28.64
N PRO A 93 9.58 -6.37 -28.50
CA PRO A 93 8.27 -6.00 -27.97
C PRO A 93 7.09 -6.48 -28.84
N ASN A 94 6.60 -7.69 -28.59
CA ASN A 94 5.52 -8.31 -29.37
C ASN A 94 4.40 -8.91 -28.52
N TYR A 95 4.50 -8.81 -27.19
CA TYR A 95 3.66 -9.54 -26.26
C TYR A 95 2.84 -8.59 -25.40
N ALA A 96 1.76 -9.10 -24.79
CA ALA A 96 1.04 -8.38 -23.74
C ALA A 96 1.87 -8.30 -22.46
N ARG A 97 2.66 -9.34 -22.19
CA ARG A 97 3.58 -9.46 -21.05
C ARG A 97 4.77 -10.32 -21.44
N ALA A 98 5.95 -10.01 -20.91
CA ALA A 98 7.17 -10.78 -21.10
C ALA A 98 7.98 -10.82 -19.80
N ILE A 99 7.91 -11.95 -19.09
CA ILE A 99 8.52 -12.13 -17.77
C ILE A 99 9.82 -12.92 -17.95
N PRO A 100 10.99 -12.36 -17.59
CA PRO A 100 12.24 -13.13 -17.57
C PRO A 100 12.13 -14.33 -16.63
N PHE A 101 12.46 -15.52 -17.13
CA PHE A 101 12.40 -16.76 -16.39
C PHE A 101 13.73 -17.51 -16.50
N GLY A 102 14.56 -17.33 -15.47
CA GLY A 102 15.94 -17.78 -15.51
C GLY A 102 16.81 -16.90 -16.41
N ALA A 103 18.03 -17.36 -16.68
CA ALA A 103 18.94 -16.65 -17.57
C ALA A 103 18.64 -16.85 -19.07
N GLY A 104 17.88 -17.91 -19.42
CA GLY A 104 17.73 -18.35 -20.81
C GLY A 104 16.30 -18.41 -21.33
N ALA A 105 15.28 -18.11 -20.53
CA ALA A 105 13.89 -18.25 -20.95
C ALA A 105 13.00 -17.09 -20.52
N ALA A 106 11.80 -17.05 -21.09
CA ALA A 106 10.78 -16.07 -20.77
C ALA A 106 9.38 -16.69 -20.77
N LEU A 107 8.56 -16.28 -19.81
CA LEU A 107 7.12 -16.53 -19.83
C LEU A 107 6.44 -15.33 -20.48
N VAL A 108 5.77 -15.55 -21.60
CA VAL A 108 5.15 -14.47 -22.37
C VAL A 108 3.67 -14.70 -22.53
N ARG A 109 2.91 -13.60 -22.58
CA ARG A 109 1.48 -13.65 -22.89
C ARG A 109 1.25 -12.94 -24.23
N PRO A 110 0.68 -13.59 -25.25
CA PRO A 110 0.31 -12.91 -26.50
C PRO A 110 -0.69 -11.76 -26.26
N GLY A 111 -0.73 -10.80 -27.19
CA GLY A 111 -1.66 -9.67 -27.16
C GLY A 111 -0.99 -8.31 -27.00
N LYS A 112 -1.78 -7.28 -26.65
CA LYS A 112 -1.28 -5.94 -26.33
C LYS A 112 -1.07 -5.80 -24.84
N ALA A 113 0.00 -5.09 -24.45
CA ALA A 113 0.22 -4.77 -23.06
C ALA A 113 -0.85 -3.77 -22.63
N VAL A 114 -1.53 -4.07 -21.54
CA VAL A 114 -2.40 -3.10 -20.88
C VAL A 114 -1.47 -2.21 -20.07
N ALA A 115 -1.07 -1.07 -20.64
CA ALA A 115 -0.58 0.03 -19.85
C ALA A 115 -1.80 0.60 -19.11
N PRO A 116 -1.79 0.76 -17.78
CA PRO A 116 -2.91 1.40 -17.10
C PRO A 116 -3.07 2.83 -17.63
N ASP A 117 -4.13 3.04 -18.40
CA ASP A 117 -4.53 4.36 -18.92
C ASP A 117 -5.12 5.20 -17.78
N SER A 118 -4.32 5.61 -16.79
CA SER A 118 -4.76 6.55 -15.77
C SER A 118 -3.61 7.29 -15.10
N ILE A 119 -3.59 8.60 -15.35
CA ILE A 119 -3.06 9.62 -14.45
C ILE A 119 -3.60 9.34 -13.04
N GLY A 120 -2.70 9.12 -12.08
CA GLY A 120 -3.06 8.82 -10.69
C GLY A 120 -2.82 7.36 -10.32
N PHE A 121 -1.60 7.06 -9.86
CA PHE A 121 -1.20 5.87 -9.09
C PHE A 121 -2.20 4.70 -9.05
N PRO A 122 -1.93 3.63 -9.82
CA PRO A 122 -2.27 2.29 -9.39
C PRO A 122 -0.98 1.53 -9.06
N ARG A 123 -0.75 1.27 -7.76
CA ARG A 123 -0.16 0.00 -7.28
C ARG A 123 1.17 -0.51 -7.88
N PHE A 124 1.98 0.32 -8.55
CA PHE A 124 3.24 -0.11 -9.19
C PHE A 124 4.35 -0.51 -8.19
N MET A 125 4.10 -0.34 -6.89
CA MET A 125 4.95 -0.80 -5.79
C MET A 125 4.61 -2.22 -5.30
N PHE A 126 3.60 -2.90 -5.86
CA PHE A 126 3.43 -4.31 -5.56
C PHE A 126 4.40 -5.11 -6.43
N ASP A 127 5.47 -5.53 -5.78
CA ASP A 127 6.47 -6.51 -6.23
C ASP A 127 5.88 -7.91 -6.49
N GLU A 128 4.56 -7.99 -6.65
CA GLU A 128 3.79 -9.22 -6.69
C GLU A 128 2.87 -9.19 -7.89
N LEU A 129 2.91 -10.31 -8.61
CA LEU A 129 2.00 -10.66 -9.67
C LEU A 129 0.58 -10.64 -9.10
N PHE A 130 -0.08 -9.48 -9.14
CA PHE A 130 -1.52 -9.50 -9.18
C PHE A 130 -1.87 -10.10 -10.53
N PHE A 131 -2.10 -11.42 -10.52
CA PHE A 131 -2.86 -12.10 -11.55
C PHE A 131 -4.23 -11.42 -11.57
N GLU A 132 -4.34 -10.28 -12.25
CA GLU A 132 -5.62 -9.84 -12.76
C GLU A 132 -6.18 -11.05 -13.49
N ARG A 133 -7.34 -11.52 -13.02
CA ARG A 133 -8.06 -12.67 -13.54
C ARG A 133 -8.11 -12.56 -15.06
N ILE A 134 -7.30 -13.32 -15.77
CA ILE A 134 -7.30 -13.29 -17.22
C ILE A 134 -7.05 -14.72 -17.69
N ASP A 135 -8.08 -15.30 -18.29
CA ASP A 135 -8.21 -16.65 -18.84
C ASP A 135 -7.28 -16.92 -20.04
N HIS A 136 -6.09 -16.32 -20.08
CA HIS A 136 -5.22 -16.31 -21.25
C HIS A 136 -3.88 -16.95 -20.88
N PRO A 137 -3.50 -18.03 -21.56
CA PRO A 137 -2.36 -18.81 -21.13
C PRO A 137 -1.03 -18.19 -21.58
N TYR A 138 0.05 -18.62 -20.93
CA TYR A 138 1.42 -18.19 -21.20
C TYR A 138 2.13 -19.15 -22.14
N LEU A 139 3.05 -18.61 -22.94
CA LEU A 139 4.05 -19.38 -23.67
C LEU A 139 5.37 -19.32 -22.91
N LEU A 140 6.09 -20.44 -22.87
CA LEU A 140 7.49 -20.48 -22.45
C LEU A 140 8.37 -20.38 -23.70
N ILE A 141 9.23 -19.36 -23.76
CA ILE A 141 10.13 -19.11 -24.88
C ILE A 141 11.58 -19.25 -24.43
N ASP A 142 12.39 -19.96 -25.21
CA ASP A 142 13.85 -19.93 -25.14
C ASP A 142 14.36 -18.61 -25.71
N LEU A 143 15.04 -17.80 -24.91
CA LEU A 143 15.53 -16.48 -25.31
C LEU A 143 16.64 -16.56 -26.39
N PRO A 144 17.66 -17.43 -26.27
CA PRO A 144 18.70 -17.54 -27.30
C PRO A 144 18.17 -17.92 -28.69
N SER A 145 17.25 -18.89 -28.77
CA SER A 145 16.75 -19.40 -30.05
C SER A 145 15.41 -18.80 -30.49
N GLY A 146 14.71 -18.07 -29.61
CA GLY A 146 13.36 -17.56 -29.83
C GLY A 146 12.27 -18.64 -29.98
N LYS A 147 12.57 -19.90 -29.64
CA LYS A 147 11.64 -21.03 -29.84
C LYS A 147 10.66 -21.14 -28.69
N VAL A 148 9.42 -21.50 -29.00
CA VAL A 148 8.42 -21.88 -27.98
C VAL A 148 8.79 -23.26 -27.44
N LEU A 149 9.06 -23.35 -26.15
CA LEU A 149 9.36 -24.60 -25.42
C LEU A 149 8.10 -25.28 -24.89
N LYS A 150 7.11 -24.47 -24.48
CA LYS A 150 5.77 -24.91 -24.08
C LYS A 150 4.77 -23.81 -24.41
N ASP A 151 3.57 -24.21 -24.79
CA ASP A 151 2.44 -23.34 -25.03
C ASP A 151 1.33 -23.58 -24.00
N GLU A 152 0.40 -22.63 -23.99
CA GLU A 152 -0.84 -22.67 -23.25
C GLU A 152 -0.72 -22.97 -21.72
N LEU A 153 0.37 -22.50 -21.10
CA LEU A 153 0.61 -22.68 -19.67
C LEU A 153 -0.28 -21.80 -18.81
N THR A 154 -0.97 -22.40 -17.85
CA THR A 154 -1.58 -21.67 -16.74
C THR A 154 -0.54 -21.47 -15.66
N ILE A 155 -0.10 -20.23 -15.42
CA ILE A 155 0.86 -19.90 -14.36
C ILE A 155 0.08 -19.47 -13.11
N LYS A 156 0.33 -20.15 -11.99
CA LYS A 156 -0.29 -19.84 -10.70
C LYS A 156 0.56 -18.92 -9.83
N GLU A 157 1.86 -19.18 -9.79
CA GLU A 157 2.79 -18.50 -8.90
C GLU A 157 4.20 -18.63 -9.48
N PHE A 158 5.03 -17.62 -9.26
CA PHE A 158 6.33 -17.52 -9.90
C PHE A 158 7.41 -17.13 -8.89
N GLU A 159 8.39 -18.01 -8.71
CA GLU A 159 9.62 -17.61 -8.05
C GLU A 159 10.56 -17.01 -9.10
N PHE A 160 10.68 -15.68 -9.07
CA PHE A 160 11.45 -14.94 -10.06
C PHE A 160 12.82 -15.55 -10.32
N GLY A 161 12.97 -16.12 -11.52
CA GLY A 161 14.26 -16.59 -12.02
C GLY A 161 14.62 -18.05 -11.71
N THR A 162 13.74 -18.83 -11.07
CA THR A 162 14.07 -20.21 -10.68
C THR A 162 13.02 -21.20 -11.15
N PHE A 163 11.80 -21.14 -10.63
CA PHE A 163 10.72 -22.08 -10.98
C PHE A 163 9.35 -21.41 -11.03
N ALA A 164 8.43 -22.03 -11.74
CA ALA A 164 7.04 -21.58 -11.83
C ALA A 164 6.08 -22.72 -11.47
N TRP A 165 5.07 -22.43 -10.65
CA TRP A 165 3.93 -23.31 -10.49
C TRP A 165 3.04 -23.15 -11.72
N ALA A 166 2.98 -24.19 -12.54
CA ALA A 166 2.31 -24.17 -13.84
C ALA A 166 1.43 -25.40 -14.05
N ALA A 167 0.37 -25.25 -14.85
CA ALA A 167 -0.49 -26.32 -15.32
C ALA A 167 -0.57 -26.30 -16.85
N GLN A 168 -0.73 -27.47 -17.45
CA GLN A 168 -1.01 -27.60 -18.89
C GLN A 168 -2.49 -27.35 -19.19
N PRO A 169 -2.86 -27.09 -20.45
CA PRO A 169 -4.24 -26.97 -20.88
C PRO A 169 -5.09 -28.16 -20.42
N GLY A 170 -6.24 -27.87 -19.82
CA GLY A 170 -7.16 -28.88 -19.31
C GLY A 170 -6.74 -29.54 -17.99
N ASP A 171 -5.50 -29.37 -17.52
CA ASP A 171 -5.11 -29.83 -16.19
C ASP A 171 -5.50 -28.80 -15.12
N LYS A 172 -6.17 -29.27 -14.07
CA LYS A 172 -6.52 -28.45 -12.91
C LYS A 172 -5.44 -28.50 -11.82
N ARG A 173 -4.39 -29.30 -12.03
CA ARG A 173 -3.29 -29.51 -11.10
C ARG A 173 -2.04 -28.79 -11.58
N TYR A 174 -1.24 -28.37 -10.61
CA TYR A 174 -0.01 -27.63 -10.81
C TYR A 174 1.20 -28.54 -10.61
N GLY A 175 2.21 -28.32 -11.44
CA GLY A 175 3.55 -28.89 -11.35
C GLY A 175 4.59 -27.78 -11.22
N LEU A 176 5.83 -28.16 -10.93
CA LEU A 176 6.95 -27.23 -10.81
C LEU A 176 7.75 -27.22 -12.12
N LEU A 177 7.58 -26.16 -12.89
CA LEU A 177 8.21 -25.98 -14.20
C LEU A 177 9.58 -25.30 -14.05
N ALA A 178 10.58 -25.78 -14.78
CA ALA A 178 11.91 -25.16 -14.89
C ALA A 178 12.03 -24.28 -16.16
N PRO A 179 13.00 -23.33 -16.20
CA PRO A 179 13.24 -22.43 -17.33
C PRO A 179 13.47 -23.13 -18.67
N ASN A 180 14.11 -24.29 -18.65
CA ASN A 180 14.38 -25.09 -19.84
C ASN A 180 13.14 -25.87 -20.36
N GLY A 181 11.98 -25.71 -19.73
CA GLY A 181 10.75 -26.42 -20.09
C GLY A 181 10.63 -27.83 -19.50
N SER A 182 11.57 -28.31 -18.70
CA SER A 182 11.39 -29.59 -17.99
C SER A 182 10.51 -29.41 -16.75
N TRP A 183 9.70 -30.41 -16.43
CA TRP A 183 9.02 -30.49 -15.14
C TRP A 183 9.99 -31.03 -14.10
N LYS A 184 10.29 -30.22 -13.07
CA LYS A 184 10.95 -30.72 -11.85
C LYS A 184 9.98 -31.57 -11.04
N ILE A 185 8.72 -31.19 -11.08
CA ILE A 185 7.61 -31.98 -10.55
C ILE A 185 6.49 -31.95 -11.58
N GLU A 186 6.10 -33.12 -12.07
CA GLU A 186 4.94 -33.25 -12.96
C GLU A 186 3.66 -32.71 -12.29
N PRO A 187 2.73 -32.11 -13.06
CA PRO A 187 1.47 -31.60 -12.53
C PRO A 187 0.68 -32.63 -11.72
N ARG A 188 0.52 -32.35 -10.42
CA ARG A 188 -0.17 -33.27 -9.50
C ARG A 188 -0.79 -32.64 -8.25
N PHE A 189 -0.52 -31.36 -7.97
CA PHE A 189 -1.06 -30.67 -6.80
C PHE A 189 -2.25 -29.78 -7.18
N GLU A 190 -3.39 -29.88 -6.49
CA GLU A 190 -4.50 -28.94 -6.71
C GLU A 190 -4.13 -27.54 -6.21
N THR A 191 -3.30 -27.44 -5.17
CA THR A 191 -2.81 -26.15 -4.68
C THR A 191 -1.32 -26.15 -4.37
N ALA A 192 -0.68 -25.03 -4.66
CA ALA A 192 0.70 -24.76 -4.30
C ALA A 192 0.81 -23.29 -3.88
N GLY A 193 1.53 -23.04 -2.79
CA GLY A 193 1.77 -21.71 -2.23
C GLY A 193 3.04 -21.06 -2.81
N LYS A 194 3.20 -19.77 -2.54
CA LYS A 194 4.40 -19.00 -2.85
C LYS A 194 5.61 -19.54 -2.09
N PHE A 195 6.78 -19.47 -2.73
CA PHE A 195 8.04 -19.75 -2.05
C PHE A 195 8.34 -18.68 -1.00
N SER A 196 8.49 -19.09 0.25
CA SER A 196 8.95 -18.25 1.38
C SER A 196 10.19 -18.90 2.00
N GLY A 197 11.29 -18.15 2.10
CA GLY A 197 12.57 -18.70 2.58
C GLY A 197 13.07 -19.91 1.78
N GLY A 198 12.73 -20.00 0.48
CA GLY A 198 13.10 -21.12 -0.39
C GLY A 198 12.25 -22.39 -0.24
N ARG A 199 11.06 -22.27 0.36
CA ARG A 199 10.16 -23.40 0.60
C ARG A 199 8.73 -23.07 0.15
N ALA A 200 8.03 -24.04 -0.43
CA ALA A 200 6.64 -23.91 -0.85
C ALA A 200 5.79 -25.03 -0.26
N ILE A 201 4.60 -24.68 0.21
CA ILE A 201 3.58 -25.64 0.66
C ILE A 201 2.80 -26.10 -0.57
N ALA A 202 2.66 -27.41 -0.79
CA ALA A 202 1.90 -27.98 -1.90
C ALA A 202 0.98 -29.09 -1.40
N CYS A 203 -0.26 -29.12 -1.88
CA CYS A 203 -1.32 -29.95 -1.31
C CYS A 203 -2.10 -30.75 -2.36
N TYR A 204 -2.55 -31.92 -1.91
CA TYR A 204 -3.42 -32.89 -2.57
C TYR A 204 -4.85 -32.82 -2.00
N GLY A 205 -5.90 -33.15 -2.77
CA GLY A 205 -7.20 -33.56 -2.23
C GLY A 205 -8.18 -32.46 -1.79
N GLY A 206 -7.92 -31.19 -2.12
CA GLY A 206 -8.88 -30.10 -1.93
C GLY A 206 -9.77 -29.90 -3.16
N LEU A 207 -11.04 -29.50 -2.98
CA LEU A 207 -11.92 -29.10 -4.09
C LEU A 207 -11.22 -28.04 -4.96
N ALA A 208 -10.83 -28.43 -6.17
CA ALA A 208 -10.29 -27.54 -7.19
C ALA A 208 -11.39 -26.53 -7.59
N GLY A 209 -11.39 -25.33 -6.99
CA GLY A 209 -12.34 -24.28 -7.38
C GLY A 209 -12.63 -23.15 -6.38
N HIS A 210 -12.25 -23.26 -5.10
CA HIS A 210 -12.55 -22.17 -4.16
C HIS A 210 -11.57 -21.00 -4.27
N LYS A 211 -11.97 -20.05 -5.12
CA LYS A 211 -11.47 -18.68 -5.23
C LYS A 211 -11.42 -18.02 -3.85
N GLY A 212 -10.22 -17.64 -3.40
CA GLY A 212 -9.93 -16.38 -2.72
C GLY A 212 -10.91 -15.83 -1.67
N GLN A 213 -11.41 -16.64 -0.74
CA GLN A 213 -12.04 -16.13 0.49
C GLN A 213 -11.42 -16.78 1.73
N SER A 214 -11.17 -15.92 2.70
CA SER A 214 -10.37 -16.04 3.91
C SER A 214 -10.96 -16.91 5.02
N ASN A 215 -11.94 -17.77 4.73
CA ASN A 215 -12.57 -18.56 5.78
C ASN A 215 -11.98 -19.97 5.81
N GLN A 216 -11.10 -20.19 6.80
CA GLN A 216 -10.46 -21.47 7.14
C GLN A 216 -11.45 -22.61 7.45
N ARG A 217 -12.76 -22.33 7.58
CA ARG A 217 -13.77 -23.27 8.09
C ARG A 217 -14.33 -24.27 7.08
N ASP A 218 -14.13 -24.08 5.77
CA ASP A 218 -14.76 -24.91 4.72
C ASP A 218 -13.80 -25.91 4.03
N ARG A 219 -12.59 -26.14 4.56
CA ARG A 219 -11.65 -27.10 3.95
C ARG A 219 -11.72 -28.46 4.67
N THR A 220 -12.02 -29.49 3.90
CA THR A 220 -12.25 -30.87 4.37
C THR A 220 -10.97 -31.55 4.85
N ASP A 221 -11.10 -32.49 5.79
CA ASP A 221 -10.02 -33.30 6.38
C ASP A 221 -9.24 -34.19 5.38
N ALA A 222 -9.66 -34.19 4.11
CA ALA A 222 -9.03 -34.94 3.02
C ALA A 222 -7.83 -34.21 2.38
N THR A 223 -7.62 -32.92 2.68
CA THR A 223 -6.51 -32.16 2.06
C THR A 223 -5.18 -32.54 2.70
N GLN A 224 -4.24 -33.07 1.91
CA GLN A 224 -2.91 -33.46 2.38
C GLN A 224 -1.84 -32.52 1.87
N CYS A 225 -1.13 -31.81 2.77
CA CYS A 225 -0.09 -30.86 2.39
C CYS A 225 1.31 -31.36 2.75
N GLY A 226 2.27 -31.11 1.86
CA GLY A 226 3.70 -31.29 2.08
C GLY A 226 4.45 -30.01 1.80
N VAL A 227 5.77 -30.04 2.01
CA VAL A 227 6.64 -28.89 1.75
C VAL A 227 7.75 -29.28 0.79
N ILE A 228 7.99 -28.40 -0.17
CA ILE A 228 8.91 -28.59 -1.28
C ILE A 228 9.99 -27.52 -1.21
N ALA A 229 11.24 -27.93 -1.38
CA ALA A 229 12.40 -27.05 -1.50
C ALA A 229 12.49 -26.44 -2.90
N ARG A 230 13.34 -25.42 -3.08
CA ARG A 230 13.56 -24.77 -4.39
C ARG A 230 13.94 -25.75 -5.48
N ASP A 231 14.74 -26.76 -5.19
CA ASP A 231 15.18 -27.75 -6.17
C ASP A 231 14.07 -28.72 -6.65
N GLY A 232 12.88 -28.62 -6.07
CA GLY A 232 11.73 -29.48 -6.36
C GLY A 232 11.68 -30.75 -5.52
N GLN A 233 12.60 -30.96 -4.58
CA GLN A 233 12.55 -32.09 -3.65
C GLN A 233 11.58 -31.81 -2.50
N PHE A 234 10.91 -32.85 -2.00
CA PHE A 234 10.15 -32.73 -0.77
C PHE A 234 11.11 -32.56 0.41
N ILE A 235 10.93 -31.48 1.17
CA ILE A 235 11.48 -31.38 2.52
C ILE A 235 10.76 -32.39 3.40
N PHE A 236 9.44 -32.47 3.25
CA PHE A 236 8.65 -33.57 3.77
C PHE A 236 7.40 -33.81 2.94
N ALA A 237 7.05 -35.09 2.81
CA ALA A 237 5.92 -35.57 2.02
C ALA A 237 4.58 -35.08 2.59
N PRO A 238 3.50 -35.10 1.78
CA PRO A 238 2.17 -34.74 2.21
C PRO A 238 1.69 -35.54 3.40
N ARG A 239 1.09 -34.84 4.37
CA ARG A 239 0.52 -35.43 5.59
C ARG A 239 -0.95 -35.06 5.70
N PRO A 240 -1.76 -35.79 6.49
CA PRO A 240 -3.16 -35.41 6.77
C PRO A 240 -3.23 -34.21 7.74
N PHE A 241 -2.46 -33.15 7.46
CA PHE A 241 -2.44 -31.88 8.14
C PHE A 241 -2.50 -30.78 7.08
N TRP A 242 -3.32 -29.78 7.33
CA TRP A 242 -3.35 -28.56 6.53
C TRP A 242 -2.25 -27.60 7.01
N ILE A 243 -1.19 -27.44 6.22
CA ILE A 243 -0.06 -26.58 6.55
C ILE A 243 -0.37 -25.15 6.08
N GLN A 244 -0.30 -24.19 7.00
CA GLN A 244 -0.74 -22.82 6.78
C GLN A 244 0.41 -21.84 6.62
N ASP A 245 1.38 -21.92 7.53
CA ASP A 245 2.41 -20.90 7.70
C ASP A 245 3.77 -21.53 7.94
N TYR A 246 4.81 -20.79 7.55
CA TYR A 246 6.19 -21.05 7.91
C TYR A 246 6.83 -19.78 8.46
N ARG A 247 7.21 -19.79 9.74
CA ARG A 247 7.92 -18.69 10.40
C ARG A 247 8.95 -19.23 11.37
N ASN A 248 10.14 -18.61 11.40
CA ASN A 248 11.18 -18.89 12.39
C ASN A 248 11.56 -20.37 12.56
N GLY A 249 11.49 -21.16 11.48
CA GLY A 249 11.84 -22.58 11.50
C GLY A 249 10.71 -23.53 11.88
N PHE A 250 9.50 -23.02 12.06
CA PHE A 250 8.33 -23.80 12.42
C PHE A 250 7.24 -23.71 11.35
N TYR A 251 6.56 -24.83 11.15
CA TYR A 251 5.32 -24.90 10.39
C TYR A 251 4.12 -24.98 11.33
N ARG A 252 3.06 -24.24 11.02
CA ARG A 252 1.75 -24.40 11.65
C ARG A 252 0.89 -25.31 10.78
N GLY A 253 0.50 -26.46 11.31
CA GLY A 253 -0.44 -27.40 10.71
C GLY A 253 -1.78 -27.40 11.44
N THR A 254 -2.88 -27.67 10.75
CA THR A 254 -4.21 -27.80 11.36
C THR A 254 -4.86 -29.12 10.93
N LYS A 255 -5.54 -29.79 11.86
CA LYS A 255 -6.37 -30.98 11.61
C LYS A 255 -7.43 -31.08 12.70
N ASP A 256 -8.68 -31.37 12.32
CA ASP A 256 -9.81 -31.54 13.27
C ASP A 256 -9.94 -30.35 14.25
N GLN A 257 -9.79 -29.11 13.74
CA GLN A 257 -9.76 -27.85 14.52
C GLN A 257 -8.63 -27.73 15.56
N LYS A 258 -7.70 -28.69 15.61
CA LYS A 258 -6.49 -28.65 16.45
C LYS A 258 -5.28 -28.23 15.63
N VAL A 259 -4.24 -27.75 16.31
CA VAL A 259 -3.05 -27.17 15.69
C VAL A 259 -1.82 -28.00 16.05
N GLY A 260 -1.03 -28.37 15.04
CA GLY A 260 0.26 -29.02 15.22
C GLY A 260 1.40 -28.07 14.83
N ILE A 261 2.51 -28.14 15.56
CA ILE A 261 3.74 -27.45 15.18
C ILE A 261 4.72 -28.47 14.60
N LEU A 262 5.24 -28.20 13.41
CA LEU A 262 6.29 -29.03 12.81
C LEU A 262 7.61 -28.26 12.74
N ASP A 263 8.73 -28.96 12.92
CA ASP A 263 10.05 -28.38 12.71
C ASP A 263 10.40 -28.27 11.21
N ASP A 264 11.59 -27.75 10.92
CA ASP A 264 12.11 -27.54 9.56
C ASP A 264 12.16 -28.82 8.70
N ALA A 265 12.17 -30.02 9.33
CA ALA A 265 12.15 -31.32 8.66
C ALA A 265 10.74 -31.93 8.58
N GLY A 266 9.72 -31.23 9.08
CA GLY A 266 8.34 -31.69 9.11
C GLY A 266 8.05 -32.72 10.20
N ARG A 267 8.88 -32.84 11.23
CA ARG A 267 8.57 -33.67 12.41
C ARG A 267 7.57 -32.91 13.29
N LEU A 268 6.48 -33.57 13.66
CA LEU A 268 5.48 -33.03 14.59
C LEU A 268 6.10 -32.91 15.98
N LEU A 269 6.30 -31.68 16.44
CA LEU A 269 6.86 -31.39 17.76
C LEU A 269 5.86 -31.73 18.86
N GLY A 270 6.36 -32.31 19.95
CA GLY A 270 5.54 -32.79 21.06
C GLY A 270 4.65 -34.01 20.73
N GLY A 271 4.68 -34.52 19.49
CA GLY A 271 3.96 -35.73 19.07
C GLY A 271 2.43 -35.63 19.12
N ARG A 272 1.87 -34.43 19.32
CA ARG A 272 0.42 -34.20 19.49
C ARG A 272 -0.04 -32.89 18.86
N LEU A 273 -1.36 -32.71 18.83
CA LEU A 273 -2.00 -31.45 18.43
C LEU A 273 -2.50 -30.69 19.66
N PHE A 274 -2.65 -29.38 19.51
CA PHE A 274 -2.98 -28.41 20.55
C PHE A 274 -4.27 -27.65 20.20
N ASP A 275 -4.84 -26.92 21.15
CA ASP A 275 -6.06 -26.12 20.92
C ASP A 275 -5.81 -24.96 19.97
N ASP A 276 -4.66 -24.30 20.12
CA ASP A 276 -4.19 -23.25 19.22
C ASP A 276 -2.65 -23.18 19.26
N ALA A 277 -2.07 -22.49 18.28
CA ALA A 277 -0.66 -22.15 18.28
C ALA A 277 -0.37 -20.84 17.52
N SER A 278 0.63 -20.11 18.00
CA SER A 278 1.18 -18.91 17.38
C SER A 278 2.67 -19.09 17.12
N LEU A 279 3.17 -18.49 16.03
CA LEU A 279 4.58 -18.48 15.66
C LEU A 279 5.12 -17.05 15.87
N PRO A 280 5.75 -16.74 17.03
CA PRO A 280 6.30 -15.42 17.34
C PRO A 280 7.26 -14.94 16.26
N ASP A 281 7.30 -13.63 16.00
CA ASP A 281 8.19 -13.06 14.98
C ASP A 281 9.66 -12.96 15.45
N TYR A 282 9.96 -13.00 16.75
CA TYR A 282 11.27 -12.59 17.28
C TYR A 282 12.13 -13.70 17.92
N SER A 283 11.60 -14.88 18.26
CA SER A 283 12.41 -15.95 18.85
C SER A 283 12.18 -17.28 18.16
N GLY A 284 13.10 -17.68 17.28
CA GLY A 284 13.09 -19.00 16.62
C GLY A 284 13.46 -20.17 17.55
N GLU A 285 13.38 -19.98 18.87
CA GLU A 285 13.72 -20.97 19.88
C GLU A 285 12.52 -21.84 20.29
N ALA A 286 11.30 -21.26 20.32
CA ALA A 286 10.07 -21.96 20.67
C ALA A 286 8.84 -21.33 20.00
N ALA A 287 7.86 -22.16 19.63
CA ALA A 287 6.52 -21.72 19.23
C ALA A 287 5.64 -21.53 20.48
N ARG A 288 4.58 -20.71 20.38
CA ARG A 288 3.55 -20.61 21.43
C ARG A 288 2.42 -21.58 21.12
N ILE A 289 2.01 -22.36 22.10
CA ILE A 289 0.90 -23.33 21.99
C ILE A 289 -0.08 -23.09 23.14
N LEU A 290 -1.36 -23.34 22.89
CA LEU A 290 -2.41 -23.26 23.91
C LEU A 290 -2.67 -24.67 24.48
N VAL A 291 -2.47 -24.82 25.77
CA VAL A 291 -2.72 -26.05 26.54
C VAL A 291 -3.56 -25.70 27.75
N ASP A 292 -4.74 -26.32 27.87
CA ASP A 292 -5.67 -26.11 29.00
C ASP A 292 -6.00 -24.62 29.24
N GLY A 293 -6.12 -23.85 28.16
CA GLY A 293 -6.40 -22.41 28.19
C GLY A 293 -5.21 -21.51 28.52
N GLN A 294 -4.01 -22.06 28.67
CA GLN A 294 -2.78 -21.32 28.96
C GLN A 294 -1.79 -21.37 27.80
N TRP A 295 -1.21 -20.22 27.47
CA TRP A 295 -0.12 -20.14 26.49
C TRP A 295 1.18 -20.63 27.13
N ILE A 296 1.84 -21.60 26.49
CA ILE A 296 3.14 -22.13 26.88
C ILE A 296 4.04 -22.26 25.64
N GLY A 297 5.34 -22.40 25.86
CA GLY A 297 6.31 -22.61 24.79
C GLY A 297 6.45 -24.07 24.39
N LEU A 298 6.70 -24.32 23.11
CA LEU A 298 7.12 -25.60 22.57
C LEU A 298 8.46 -25.42 21.85
N ASN A 299 9.53 -25.96 22.44
CA ASN A 299 10.88 -25.83 21.89
C ASN A 299 11.10 -26.78 20.69
N ARG A 300 12.28 -26.68 20.04
CA ARG A 300 12.65 -27.55 18.89
C ARG A 300 12.82 -29.04 19.23
N ALA A 301 13.05 -29.39 20.49
CA ALA A 301 13.07 -30.79 20.92
C ALA A 301 11.65 -31.38 21.03
N GLY A 302 10.63 -30.51 21.14
CA GLY A 302 9.24 -30.89 21.38
C GLY A 302 8.86 -30.86 22.86
N ASP A 303 9.73 -30.31 23.72
CA ASP A 303 9.46 -30.16 25.15
C ASP A 303 8.68 -28.89 25.42
N LEU A 304 7.81 -28.96 26.44
CA LEU A 304 7.12 -27.79 26.97
C LEU A 304 8.11 -26.92 27.74
N VAL A 305 8.20 -25.66 27.34
CA VAL A 305 9.01 -24.63 27.99
C VAL A 305 8.11 -23.47 28.41
N PRO A 306 8.57 -22.56 29.31
CA PRO A 306 7.82 -21.35 29.61
C PRO A 306 7.45 -20.57 28.34
N ASP A 307 6.33 -19.85 28.37
CA ASP A 307 5.87 -19.05 27.24
C ASP A 307 6.99 -18.11 26.76
N PRO A 308 7.49 -18.25 25.52
CA PRO A 308 8.61 -17.47 25.02
C PRO A 308 8.30 -15.97 24.88
N GLU A 309 7.03 -15.56 24.92
CA GLU A 309 6.64 -14.15 24.92
C GLU A 309 6.33 -13.60 26.31
N ASP A 310 6.11 -14.47 27.30
CA ASP A 310 5.93 -14.02 28.67
C ASP A 310 7.22 -13.36 29.17
N GLY A 311 7.08 -12.21 29.85
CA GLY A 311 8.25 -11.42 30.26
C GLY A 311 8.69 -10.36 29.26
N LYS A 312 8.38 -10.52 27.96
CA LYS A 312 8.97 -9.67 26.91
C LYS A 312 8.14 -8.43 26.61
N ALA A 313 8.84 -7.30 26.46
CA ALA A 313 8.22 -6.06 26.00
C ALA A 313 8.00 -6.14 24.49
N TRP A 314 6.75 -6.03 24.05
CA TRP A 314 6.41 -5.99 22.63
C TRP A 314 6.40 -4.57 22.07
N ALA A 315 6.30 -3.56 22.95
CA ALA A 315 6.49 -2.17 22.60
C ALA A 315 7.08 -1.35 23.76
N ALA A 316 7.80 -0.30 23.40
CA ALA A 316 8.37 0.67 24.32
C ALA A 316 8.18 2.09 23.75
N CYS A 317 7.62 3.00 24.54
CA CYS A 317 7.43 4.39 24.16
C CYS A 317 8.64 5.26 24.53
N PRO A 318 8.86 6.39 23.82
CA PRO A 318 9.91 7.35 24.17
C PRO A 318 9.81 7.87 25.62
N SER A 319 8.62 7.86 26.22
CA SER A 319 8.40 8.20 27.63
C SER A 319 9.01 7.21 28.62
N GLY A 320 9.48 6.06 28.17
CA GLY A 320 9.98 4.97 29.02
C GLY A 320 8.90 3.94 29.41
N ILE A 321 7.63 4.18 29.09
CA ILE A 321 6.56 3.20 29.30
C ILE A 321 6.77 1.99 28.39
N LYS A 322 6.66 0.79 28.96
CA LYS A 322 6.79 -0.49 28.26
C LYS A 322 5.52 -1.31 28.43
N PHE A 323 5.13 -2.00 27.37
CA PHE A 323 4.02 -2.95 27.38
C PHE A 323 4.59 -4.34 27.24
N ILE A 324 4.27 -5.20 28.20
CA ILE A 324 4.90 -6.50 28.37
C ILE A 324 3.82 -7.57 28.38
N HIS A 325 4.00 -8.63 27.59
CA HIS A 325 3.09 -9.77 27.63
C HIS A 325 3.24 -10.53 28.96
N ARG A 326 2.08 -10.86 29.54
CA ARG A 326 1.91 -11.74 30.69
C ARG A 326 0.82 -12.75 30.35
N GLY A 327 1.21 -13.82 29.63
CA GLY A 327 0.28 -14.76 29.01
C GLY A 327 -0.59 -14.09 27.94
N ASP A 328 -1.90 -14.05 28.16
CA ASP A 328 -2.89 -13.38 27.30
C ASP A 328 -3.16 -11.92 27.69
N ARG A 329 -2.59 -11.48 28.82
CA ARG A 329 -2.76 -10.12 29.36
C ARG A 329 -1.50 -9.27 29.18
N ILE A 330 -1.66 -7.99 29.48
CA ILE A 330 -0.65 -6.96 29.24
C ILE A 330 -0.29 -6.31 30.57
N GLN A 331 0.98 -6.42 30.97
CA GLN A 331 1.55 -5.61 32.02
C GLN A 331 2.08 -4.32 31.42
N VAL A 332 1.69 -3.19 32.00
CA VAL A 332 2.28 -1.89 31.68
C VAL A 332 3.29 -1.56 32.77
N VAL A 333 4.49 -1.18 32.34
CA VAL A 333 5.61 -0.82 33.21
C VAL A 333 6.00 0.63 32.93
N GLY A 334 6.18 1.42 33.99
CA GLY A 334 6.60 2.81 33.92
C GLY A 334 8.08 2.96 33.54
N ALA A 335 8.51 4.20 33.34
CA ALA A 335 9.91 4.53 33.06
C ALA A 335 10.87 4.11 34.19
N ASP A 336 10.36 3.99 35.42
CA ASP A 336 11.08 3.51 36.60
C ASP A 336 11.24 1.98 36.64
N GLY A 337 10.70 1.26 35.64
CA GLY A 337 10.75 -0.19 35.57
C GLY A 337 9.74 -0.91 36.46
N LYS A 338 8.82 -0.18 37.13
CA LYS A 338 7.79 -0.78 37.99
C LYS A 338 6.44 -0.90 37.28
N PRO A 339 5.62 -1.91 37.61
CA PRO A 339 4.25 -1.99 37.11
C PRO A 339 3.48 -0.71 37.43
N THR A 340 2.77 -0.15 36.46
CA THR A 340 2.02 1.08 36.65
C THR A 340 0.76 0.90 37.48
N VAL A 341 0.21 -0.33 37.46
CA VAL A 341 -0.94 -0.79 38.26
C VAL A 341 -0.69 -2.22 38.75
N SER A 342 -1.46 -2.66 39.75
CA SER A 342 -1.31 -3.98 40.38
C SER A 342 -1.93 -5.14 39.58
N TYR A 343 -2.68 -4.85 38.52
CA TYR A 343 -3.36 -5.82 37.68
C TYR A 343 -2.87 -5.76 36.23
N LEU A 344 -3.29 -6.73 35.42
CA LEU A 344 -2.92 -6.85 34.01
C LEU A 344 -4.12 -6.47 33.12
N PHE A 345 -3.86 -5.78 32.01
CA PHE A 345 -4.88 -5.36 31.06
C PHE A 345 -5.21 -6.48 30.07
N ASP A 346 -6.47 -6.57 29.64
CA ASP A 346 -6.92 -7.52 28.62
C ASP A 346 -6.57 -7.07 27.20
N ASN A 347 -6.45 -5.76 26.97
CA ASN A 347 -6.19 -5.19 25.64
C ASN A 347 -5.68 -3.74 25.73
N THR A 348 -5.02 -3.26 24.68
CA THR A 348 -4.61 -1.87 24.48
C THR A 348 -4.51 -1.55 22.99
N TYR A 349 -4.79 -0.30 22.60
CA TYR A 349 -4.45 0.19 21.27
C TYR A 349 -3.05 0.80 21.34
N MET A 350 -2.05 0.05 20.88
CA MET A 350 -0.66 0.46 20.98
C MET A 350 -0.40 1.74 20.17
N THR A 351 -0.24 2.85 20.88
CA THR A 351 0.31 4.12 20.38
C THR A 351 1.25 4.68 21.46
N CYS A 352 2.05 5.69 21.12
CA CYS A 352 2.79 6.47 22.12
C CYS A 352 2.26 7.91 22.24
N ASP A 353 1.05 8.14 21.75
CA ASP A 353 0.33 9.40 21.84
C ASP A 353 -0.59 9.33 23.06
N PHE A 354 -0.11 9.83 24.20
CA PHE A 354 -0.82 9.76 25.47
C PHE A 354 -1.94 10.81 25.55
N PRO A 355 -3.07 10.52 26.24
CA PRO A 355 -3.36 9.27 26.96
C PRO A 355 -3.71 8.07 26.06
N VAL A 356 -3.13 6.90 26.36
CA VAL A 356 -3.30 5.65 25.60
C VAL A 356 -4.46 4.82 26.14
N SER A 357 -5.26 4.21 25.26
CA SER A 357 -6.39 3.37 25.66
C SER A 357 -5.93 2.00 26.18
N VAL A 358 -6.46 1.61 27.33
CA VAL A 358 -6.24 0.29 27.95
C VAL A 358 -7.57 -0.33 28.36
N ARG A 359 -7.64 -1.66 28.40
CA ARG A 359 -8.87 -2.41 28.73
C ARG A 359 -8.63 -3.36 29.88
N TYR A 360 -9.52 -3.38 30.87
CA TYR A 360 -9.48 -4.29 32.01
C TYR A 360 -10.88 -4.77 32.37
N ASN A 361 -11.03 -6.09 32.53
CA ASN A 361 -12.30 -6.80 32.72
C ASN A 361 -13.40 -6.30 31.76
N GLY A 362 -13.04 -6.17 30.49
CA GLY A 362 -13.95 -5.74 29.43
C GLY A 362 -14.30 -4.24 29.41
N LYS A 363 -13.82 -3.43 30.37
CA LYS A 363 -14.02 -1.98 30.46
C LYS A 363 -12.78 -1.22 29.99
N TRP A 364 -13.00 -0.07 29.37
CA TRP A 364 -11.95 0.80 28.86
C TRP A 364 -11.52 1.86 29.88
N GLY A 365 -10.28 2.28 29.77
CA GLY A 365 -9.65 3.35 30.54
C GLY A 365 -8.52 3.99 29.74
N PHE A 366 -7.87 4.98 30.34
CA PHE A 366 -6.81 5.74 29.69
C PHE A 366 -5.60 5.84 30.61
N LEU A 367 -4.45 5.47 30.07
CA LEU A 367 -3.14 5.54 30.71
C LEU A 367 -2.45 6.83 30.27
N LYS A 368 -1.97 7.63 31.21
CA LYS A 368 -1.17 8.83 30.95
C LYS A 368 0.30 8.50 30.68
N GLN A 369 1.03 9.50 30.19
CA GLN A 369 2.47 9.42 29.94
C GLN A 369 3.31 9.16 31.21
N ASP A 370 2.80 9.55 32.38
CA ASP A 370 3.41 9.27 33.69
C ASP A 370 3.07 7.86 34.22
N GLY A 371 2.35 7.05 33.44
CA GLY A 371 1.92 5.70 33.79
C GLY A 371 0.66 5.65 34.67
N LYS A 372 0.11 6.78 35.11
CA LYS A 372 -1.12 6.77 35.93
C LYS A 372 -2.35 6.65 35.06
N LEU A 373 -3.36 5.91 35.53
CA LEU A 373 -4.67 5.91 34.90
C LEU A 373 -5.43 7.20 35.21
N LEU A 374 -6.22 7.67 34.24
CA LEU A 374 -7.17 8.76 34.46
C LEU A 374 -8.30 8.34 35.40
N VAL A 375 -8.76 7.09 35.26
CA VAL A 375 -9.75 6.45 36.13
C VAL A 375 -9.27 5.04 36.41
N ASP A 376 -9.06 4.73 37.69
CA ASP A 376 -8.55 3.44 38.18
C ASP A 376 -9.57 2.78 39.12
N PRO A 377 -10.08 1.56 38.81
CA PRO A 377 -9.83 0.78 37.59
C PRO A 377 -10.56 1.33 36.36
N PRO A 378 -10.16 0.91 35.13
CA PRO A 378 -10.93 1.16 33.92
C PRO A 378 -12.41 0.82 34.08
N SER A 379 -13.29 1.76 33.73
CA SER A 379 -14.73 1.66 34.03
C SER A 379 -15.64 1.96 32.84
N PHE A 380 -15.11 2.48 31.73
CA PHE A 380 -15.90 2.92 30.57
C PHE A 380 -16.39 1.73 29.73
N GLN A 381 -17.66 1.72 29.34
CA GLN A 381 -18.24 0.69 28.47
C GLN A 381 -17.76 0.80 27.01
N GLY A 382 -17.37 2.00 26.58
CA GLY A 382 -16.90 2.33 25.25
C GLY A 382 -16.14 3.66 25.28
N GLN A 383 -15.28 3.88 24.28
CA GLN A 383 -14.43 5.08 24.24
C GLN A 383 -13.96 5.41 22.82
N PHE A 384 -13.66 6.69 22.58
CA PHE A 384 -12.83 7.19 21.49
C PHE A 384 -11.54 7.80 22.06
N HIS A 385 -10.45 7.72 21.28
CA HIS A 385 -9.15 8.25 21.65
C HIS A 385 -9.18 9.76 21.91
N PHE A 386 -8.16 10.25 22.62
CA PHE A 386 -8.03 11.68 22.91
C PHE A 386 -7.77 12.51 21.65
N SER A 387 -8.53 13.60 21.48
CA SER A 387 -8.29 14.64 20.47
C SER A 387 -8.58 16.01 21.10
N GLY A 388 -7.70 17.00 20.86
CA GLY A 388 -7.87 18.34 21.42
C GLY A 388 -7.97 18.40 22.95
N GLY A 389 -7.41 17.42 23.67
CA GLY A 389 -7.45 17.33 25.13
C GLY A 389 -8.70 16.64 25.73
N TYR A 390 -9.59 16.10 24.89
CA TYR A 390 -10.81 15.43 25.31
C TYR A 390 -10.94 14.03 24.70
N ALA A 391 -11.65 13.15 25.40
CA ALA A 391 -12.04 11.83 24.92
C ALA A 391 -13.54 11.63 25.10
N VAL A 392 -14.17 10.94 24.15
CA VAL A 392 -15.59 10.58 24.24
C VAL A 392 -15.69 9.21 24.92
N VAL A 393 -16.47 9.12 25.99
CA VAL A 393 -16.58 7.91 26.82
C VAL A 393 -18.02 7.50 27.08
N LYS A 394 -18.25 6.20 27.24
CA LYS A 394 -19.57 5.64 27.53
C LYS A 394 -19.65 5.11 28.96
N VAL A 395 -20.63 5.59 29.72
CA VAL A 395 -20.92 5.16 31.10
C VAL A 395 -22.42 4.91 31.18
N GLU A 396 -22.81 3.78 31.79
CA GLU A 396 -24.23 3.43 32.00
C GLU A 396 -25.11 3.54 30.74
N GLY A 397 -24.58 3.17 29.57
CA GLY A 397 -25.31 3.17 28.32
C GLY A 397 -25.32 4.51 27.57
N LYS A 398 -24.85 5.60 28.20
CA LYS A 398 -24.86 6.95 27.62
C LYS A 398 -23.45 7.47 27.37
N TRP A 399 -23.32 8.35 26.39
CA TRP A 399 -22.05 8.98 26.01
C TRP A 399 -21.90 10.37 26.61
N GLY A 400 -20.66 10.69 27.02
CA GLY A 400 -20.22 11.99 27.52
C GLY A 400 -18.76 12.26 27.17
N ILE A 401 -18.20 13.35 27.71
CA ILE A 401 -16.85 13.81 27.40
C ILE A 401 -16.00 13.81 28.67
N LEU A 402 -14.83 13.20 28.58
CA LEU A 402 -13.78 13.18 29.58
C LEU A 402 -12.65 14.12 29.16
N ASN A 403 -12.12 14.93 30.06
CA ASN A 403 -10.91 15.72 29.80
C ASN A 403 -9.62 14.95 30.13
N SER A 404 -8.47 15.52 29.76
CA SER A 404 -7.15 14.92 29.98
C SER A 404 -6.74 14.77 31.45
N ASN A 405 -7.49 15.37 32.38
CA ASN A 405 -7.30 15.21 33.82
C ASN A 405 -8.16 14.08 34.42
N GLY A 406 -8.99 13.41 33.60
CA GLY A 406 -9.88 12.35 34.06
C GLY A 406 -11.19 12.84 34.67
N VAL A 407 -11.54 14.13 34.48
CA VAL A 407 -12.81 14.70 34.94
C VAL A 407 -13.79 14.73 33.77
N MET A 408 -15.05 14.38 34.03
CA MET A 408 -16.12 14.50 33.04
C MET A 408 -16.34 15.99 32.71
N ALA A 409 -15.90 16.42 31.53
CA ALA A 409 -16.21 17.73 30.98
C ALA A 409 -17.70 17.84 30.62
N LEU A 410 -18.29 16.72 30.19
CA LEU A 410 -19.72 16.61 29.92
C LEU A 410 -20.23 15.28 30.44
N ALA A 411 -21.18 15.34 31.38
CA ALA A 411 -21.79 14.15 31.96
C ALA A 411 -22.44 13.27 30.86
N PRO A 412 -22.35 11.93 30.97
CA PRO A 412 -22.96 10.99 30.04
C PRO A 412 -24.46 11.24 29.92
N GLN A 413 -24.93 11.61 28.72
CA GLN A 413 -26.34 11.92 28.50
C GLN A 413 -26.85 11.66 27.08
N PHE A 414 -25.97 11.32 26.14
CA PHE A 414 -26.31 11.09 24.73
C PHE A 414 -26.45 9.60 24.41
N ASP A 415 -27.37 9.26 23.50
CA ASP A 415 -27.55 7.90 23.00
C ASP A 415 -26.38 7.49 22.09
N GLU A 416 -25.93 8.44 21.27
CA GLU A 416 -24.76 8.33 20.40
C GLU A 416 -23.92 9.61 20.46
N MET A 417 -22.61 9.47 20.32
CA MET A 417 -21.68 10.59 20.27
C MET A 417 -20.42 10.21 19.47
N ARG A 418 -20.00 11.07 18.54
CA ARG A 418 -18.76 10.91 17.77
C ARG A 418 -18.03 12.24 17.61
N PRO A 419 -16.68 12.28 17.71
CA PRO A 419 -15.90 13.46 17.36
C PRO A 419 -16.12 13.89 15.89
N ASP A 420 -16.19 15.19 15.62
CA ASP A 420 -16.37 15.78 14.28
C ASP A 420 -15.72 17.17 14.20
N SER A 421 -14.52 17.27 13.59
CA SER A 421 -13.70 18.50 13.58
C SER A 421 -13.41 19.00 15.01
N ASP A 422 -13.87 20.20 15.33
CA ASP A 422 -13.77 20.92 16.60
C ASP A 422 -15.04 20.78 17.47
N ALA A 423 -16.00 19.95 17.04
CA ALA A 423 -17.24 19.65 17.76
C ALA A 423 -17.50 18.14 17.88
N TYR A 424 -18.68 17.79 18.39
CA TYR A 424 -19.14 16.41 18.55
C TYR A 424 -20.55 16.26 17.98
N ALA A 425 -20.72 15.34 17.04
CA ALA A 425 -22.05 14.96 16.58
C ALA A 425 -22.69 14.02 17.61
N VAL A 426 -23.89 14.36 18.06
CA VAL A 426 -24.61 13.67 19.13
C VAL A 426 -26.03 13.31 18.72
N SER A 427 -26.57 12.25 19.33
CA SER A 427 -28.00 11.91 19.26
C SER A 427 -28.61 11.92 20.66
N LYS A 428 -29.77 12.59 20.79
CA LYS A 428 -30.59 12.61 22.01
C LYS A 428 -32.06 12.71 21.62
N ASP A 429 -32.89 11.83 22.20
CA ASP A 429 -34.35 11.85 22.01
C ASP A 429 -34.76 11.79 20.52
N GLY A 430 -34.02 11.03 19.71
CA GLY A 430 -34.24 10.86 18.27
C GLY A 430 -33.77 12.03 17.39
N ARG A 431 -33.18 13.08 17.98
CA ARG A 431 -32.63 14.23 17.26
C ARG A 431 -31.10 14.12 17.16
N THR A 432 -30.56 14.38 15.97
CA THR A 432 -29.10 14.50 15.75
C THR A 432 -28.71 15.96 15.62
N PHE A 433 -27.66 16.39 16.33
CA PHE A 433 -27.14 17.76 16.33
C PHE A 433 -25.67 17.78 16.78
N TRP A 434 -25.03 18.96 16.82
CA TRP A 434 -23.64 19.12 17.23
C TRP A 434 -23.52 19.88 18.55
N VAL A 435 -22.57 19.49 19.38
CA VAL A 435 -22.24 20.17 20.62
C VAL A 435 -20.75 20.45 20.73
N ASP A 436 -20.37 21.48 21.47
CA ASP A 436 -18.99 21.68 21.91
C ASP A 436 -18.65 20.78 23.13
N ALA A 437 -17.41 20.86 23.62
CA ALA A 437 -16.94 20.03 24.74
C ALA A 437 -17.67 20.29 26.07
N SER A 438 -18.37 21.42 26.19
CA SER A 438 -19.23 21.76 27.34
C SER A 438 -20.68 21.29 27.18
N GLY A 439 -21.04 20.73 26.02
CA GLY A 439 -22.39 20.26 25.72
C GLY A 439 -23.33 21.33 25.18
N ARG A 440 -22.83 22.54 24.92
CA ARG A 440 -23.62 23.59 24.28
C ARG A 440 -23.80 23.25 22.81
N GLU A 441 -25.04 23.32 22.33
CA GLU A 441 -25.37 23.12 20.93
C GLU A 441 -24.65 24.18 20.07
N VAL A 442 -23.96 23.70 19.04
CA VAL A 442 -23.24 24.53 18.07
C VAL A 442 -23.77 24.22 16.67
N SER A 443 -23.59 25.16 15.76
CA SER A 443 -23.81 24.89 14.34
C SER A 443 -22.90 23.75 13.88
N GLU A 444 -23.38 22.95 12.93
CA GLU A 444 -22.53 21.99 12.22
C GLU A 444 -21.19 22.63 11.84
N PRO A 445 -20.04 22.03 12.22
CA PRO A 445 -18.73 22.60 11.95
C PRO A 445 -18.57 22.93 10.47
N ARG A 446 -18.46 24.23 10.17
CA ARG A 446 -18.07 24.67 8.83
C ARG A 446 -16.62 24.30 8.64
N ARG A 447 -16.36 23.36 7.74
CA ARG A 447 -15.00 23.13 7.23
C ARG A 447 -14.58 24.41 6.53
N LEU A 448 -13.78 25.25 7.20
CA LEU A 448 -13.11 26.38 6.58
C LEU A 448 -12.17 25.82 5.53
N GLU A 449 -12.64 25.79 4.29
CA GLU A 449 -11.75 25.52 3.18
C GLU A 449 -10.80 26.71 3.07
N ASP A 450 -9.53 26.49 3.37
CA ASP A 450 -8.47 27.44 3.00
C ASP A 450 -8.40 27.48 1.47
N ARG A 451 -9.13 28.39 0.85
CA ARG A 451 -9.24 28.55 -0.61
C ARG A 451 -7.89 28.80 -1.25
N ARG A 452 -6.99 29.51 -0.56
CA ARG A 452 -5.62 29.77 -1.03
C ARG A 452 -4.75 28.53 -0.93
N SER A 453 -4.96 27.65 0.05
CA SER A 453 -4.29 26.34 0.08
C SER A 453 -4.62 25.48 -1.14
N LYS A 454 -5.82 25.62 -1.72
CA LYS A 454 -6.22 24.88 -2.94
C LYS A 454 -5.40 25.26 -4.17
N LEU A 455 -4.77 26.43 -4.18
CA LEU A 455 -3.90 26.90 -5.25
C LEU A 455 -2.44 26.44 -5.10
N ARG A 456 -2.08 25.85 -3.96
CA ARG A 456 -0.72 25.36 -3.74
C ARG A 456 -0.50 24.08 -4.53
N CYS A 457 0.62 24.03 -5.25
CA CYS A 457 1.10 22.85 -5.94
C CYS A 457 1.83 21.90 -4.98
N GLY A 458 1.12 21.48 -3.93
CA GLY A 458 1.67 20.68 -2.84
C GLY A 458 2.49 21.52 -1.83
N PRO A 459 3.28 20.86 -0.96
CA PRO A 459 4.05 21.54 0.09
C PRO A 459 5.18 22.44 -0.44
N ASP A 460 5.52 22.34 -1.73
CA ASP A 460 6.75 22.89 -2.30
C ASP A 460 6.53 24.02 -3.34
N GLY A 461 5.31 24.48 -3.60
CA GLY A 461 5.08 25.61 -4.51
C GLY A 461 3.67 26.17 -4.52
N GLY A 462 3.55 27.44 -4.93
CA GLY A 462 2.30 28.18 -5.14
C GLY A 462 2.12 28.60 -6.60
N GLN A 463 0.93 29.08 -6.96
CA GLN A 463 0.67 29.71 -8.26
C GLN A 463 0.70 31.23 -8.11
N LEU A 464 1.45 31.92 -8.98
CA LEU A 464 1.54 33.38 -8.99
C LEU A 464 0.65 33.96 -10.09
N VAL A 465 -0.03 35.07 -9.78
CA VAL A 465 -0.85 35.83 -10.73
C VAL A 465 -0.33 37.24 -10.90
N LYS A 466 -0.12 37.65 -12.14
CA LYS A 466 0.29 39.01 -12.50
C LYS A 466 -0.66 39.60 -13.55
N ARG A 467 -0.97 40.89 -13.44
CA ARG A 467 -1.67 41.62 -14.49
C ARG A 467 -0.67 42.11 -15.54
N ASN A 468 -0.93 41.85 -16.80
CA ASN A 468 -0.18 42.48 -17.90
C ASN A 468 -0.65 43.94 -18.11
N SER A 469 0.02 44.66 -19.01
CA SER A 469 -0.26 46.07 -19.34
C SER A 469 -1.71 46.33 -19.77
N ASN A 470 -2.40 45.31 -20.29
CA ASN A 470 -3.77 45.39 -20.78
C ASN A 470 -4.79 44.93 -19.73
N GLY A 471 -4.36 44.76 -18.47
CA GLY A 471 -5.21 44.35 -17.34
C GLY A 471 -5.57 42.86 -17.30
N THR A 472 -5.09 42.05 -18.26
CA THR A 472 -5.32 40.61 -18.32
C THR A 472 -4.49 39.89 -17.26
N LEU A 473 -5.12 38.96 -16.54
CA LEU A 473 -4.43 38.10 -15.57
C LEU A 473 -3.65 37.01 -16.30
N LEU A 474 -2.36 36.90 -15.99
CA LEU A 474 -1.47 35.84 -16.45
C LEU A 474 -0.96 35.06 -15.25
N TRP A 475 -0.91 33.75 -15.43
CA TRP A 475 -0.57 32.75 -14.44
C TRP A 475 0.85 32.24 -14.68
N GLY A 476 1.55 32.07 -13.56
CA GLY A 476 2.87 31.45 -13.45
C GLY A 476 2.94 30.59 -12.18
N ILE A 477 4.12 30.07 -11.87
CA ILE A 477 4.35 29.24 -10.69
C ILE A 477 5.50 29.84 -9.90
N GLU A 478 5.34 29.94 -8.59
CA GLU A 478 6.40 30.33 -7.66
C GLU A 478 6.67 29.19 -6.67
N ASP A 479 7.89 29.08 -6.18
CA ASP A 479 8.20 28.15 -5.09
C ASP A 479 7.79 28.74 -3.72
N VAL A 480 7.94 27.96 -2.65
CA VAL A 480 7.64 28.41 -1.28
C VAL A 480 8.50 29.58 -0.79
N ALA A 481 9.63 29.86 -1.45
CA ALA A 481 10.51 30.98 -1.14
C ALA A 481 10.18 32.24 -1.97
N GLY A 482 9.19 32.17 -2.86
CA GLY A 482 8.76 33.26 -3.73
C GLY A 482 9.60 33.43 -5.00
N ASN A 483 10.44 32.44 -5.35
CA ASN A 483 11.16 32.47 -6.62
C ASN A 483 10.21 32.07 -7.76
N ILE A 484 10.25 32.81 -8.87
CA ILE A 484 9.49 32.48 -10.08
C ILE A 484 10.10 31.22 -10.71
N VAL A 485 9.28 30.18 -10.79
CA VAL A 485 9.57 28.90 -11.45
C VAL A 485 9.12 28.94 -12.90
N VAL A 486 7.91 29.46 -13.14
CA VAL A 486 7.34 29.67 -14.47
C VAL A 486 6.88 31.11 -14.51
N GLU A 487 7.38 31.87 -15.48
CA GLU A 487 7.00 33.27 -15.64
C GLU A 487 5.47 33.43 -15.85
N PRO A 488 4.82 34.43 -15.23
CA PRO A 488 3.39 34.65 -15.38
C PRO A 488 3.05 35.19 -16.76
N LYS A 489 2.93 34.28 -17.73
CA LYS A 489 2.64 34.58 -19.14
C LYS A 489 1.53 33.74 -19.76
N TYR A 490 1.02 32.75 -19.02
CA TYR A 490 -0.03 31.86 -19.52
C TYR A 490 -1.41 32.32 -19.02
N ARG A 491 -2.45 32.22 -19.84
CA ARG A 491 -3.82 32.53 -19.40
C ARG A 491 -4.40 31.51 -18.40
N ALA A 492 -3.80 30.33 -18.29
CA ALA A 492 -4.03 29.30 -17.27
C ALA A 492 -2.81 28.36 -17.22
N ILE A 493 -2.52 27.75 -16.06
CA ILE A 493 -1.48 26.74 -15.90
C ILE A 493 -1.91 25.73 -14.82
N THR A 494 -1.65 24.45 -15.04
CA THR A 494 -1.86 23.43 -14.00
C THR A 494 -0.65 23.30 -13.08
N CYS A 495 -0.85 22.83 -11.85
CA CYS A 495 0.26 22.49 -10.98
C CYS A 495 1.14 21.40 -11.59
N PHE A 496 2.45 21.54 -11.38
CA PHE A 496 3.39 20.48 -11.72
C PHE A 496 3.02 19.18 -11.00
N ARG A 497 2.84 18.11 -11.77
CA ARG A 497 2.75 16.73 -11.28
C ARG A 497 3.67 15.86 -12.11
N ASP A 498 4.47 15.05 -11.43
CA ASP A 498 5.48 14.20 -12.03
C ASP A 498 6.39 14.99 -13.00
N GLY A 499 6.77 16.23 -12.61
CA GLY A 499 7.62 17.11 -13.42
C GLY A 499 6.96 17.80 -14.62
N LEU A 500 5.63 17.70 -14.78
CA LEU A 500 4.89 18.31 -15.89
C LEU A 500 3.81 19.28 -15.42
N ALA A 501 3.77 20.47 -16.04
CA ALA A 501 2.64 21.39 -15.98
C ALA A 501 2.01 21.51 -17.37
N TRP A 502 0.72 21.80 -17.46
CA TRP A 502 0.01 21.95 -18.72
C TRP A 502 -0.40 23.40 -18.92
N VAL A 503 -0.15 23.93 -20.13
CA VAL A 503 -0.44 25.32 -20.51
C VAL A 503 -1.12 25.40 -21.87
N PRO A 504 -1.98 26.39 -22.11
CA PRO A 504 -2.55 26.67 -23.42
C PRO A 504 -1.48 27.25 -24.36
N PHE A 505 -1.42 26.76 -25.60
CA PHE A 505 -0.52 27.28 -26.64
C PHE A 505 -1.32 27.96 -27.76
N ASP A 506 -1.25 29.29 -27.83
CA ASP A 506 -2.26 30.16 -28.46
C ASP A 506 -2.28 30.17 -30.00
N GLY A 507 -1.48 29.34 -30.67
CA GLY A 507 -1.53 29.18 -32.14
C GLY A 507 -2.26 27.93 -32.64
N ARG A 508 -2.50 26.93 -31.79
CA ARG A 508 -2.94 25.59 -32.23
C ARG A 508 -4.13 24.99 -31.47
N ARG A 509 -4.75 25.73 -30.55
CA ARG A 509 -5.90 25.28 -29.73
C ARG A 509 -5.61 23.96 -29.01
N GLU A 510 -4.45 23.91 -28.36
CA GLU A 510 -3.88 22.71 -27.74
C GLU A 510 -3.35 23.03 -26.34
N TRP A 511 -3.58 22.12 -25.38
CA TRP A 511 -2.90 22.13 -24.09
C TRP A 511 -1.60 21.34 -24.25
N CYS A 512 -0.48 22.00 -23.98
CA CYS A 512 0.84 21.41 -24.11
C CYS A 512 1.46 21.20 -22.73
N ALA A 513 2.08 20.04 -22.53
CA ALA A 513 2.91 19.81 -21.36
C ALA A 513 4.23 20.58 -21.49
N ILE A 514 4.59 21.30 -20.43
CA ILE A 514 5.87 21.99 -20.27
C ILE A 514 6.65 21.37 -19.10
N ASP A 515 7.98 21.38 -19.23
CA ASP A 515 8.89 21.08 -18.14
C ASP A 515 9.14 22.32 -17.26
N ARG A 516 9.97 22.15 -16.22
CA ARG A 516 10.38 23.24 -15.31
C ARG A 516 11.13 24.40 -15.98
N ASN A 517 11.68 24.19 -17.18
CA ASN A 517 12.38 25.21 -17.94
C ASN A 517 11.47 25.82 -19.01
N GLU A 518 10.16 25.59 -18.90
CA GLU A 518 9.13 26.06 -19.82
C GLU A 518 9.29 25.50 -21.25
N ARG A 519 10.05 24.40 -21.39
CA ARG A 519 10.22 23.73 -22.68
C ARG A 519 9.04 22.81 -22.91
N LYS A 520 8.42 22.98 -24.07
CA LYS A 520 7.39 22.07 -24.57
C LYS A 520 7.97 20.66 -24.66
N ARG A 521 7.31 19.68 -24.03
CA ARG A 521 7.68 18.26 -24.17
C ARG A 521 7.21 17.73 -25.52
N GLU A 522 8.10 17.11 -26.28
CA GLU A 522 7.75 16.48 -27.55
C GLU A 522 7.13 15.09 -27.36
N SER A 523 7.53 14.36 -26.32
CA SER A 523 7.06 13.01 -26.00
C SER A 523 5.65 12.96 -25.40
N ALA A 524 5.23 14.02 -24.72
CA ALA A 524 3.84 14.28 -24.34
C ALA A 524 3.23 15.19 -25.42
N ALA A 525 2.61 14.58 -26.44
CA ALA A 525 1.92 15.33 -27.48
C ALA A 525 0.94 16.31 -26.84
N CYS A 526 0.86 17.53 -27.39
CA CYS A 526 -0.18 18.44 -26.93
C CYS A 526 -1.54 17.82 -27.21
N VAL A 527 -2.39 17.88 -26.21
CA VAL A 527 -3.73 17.33 -26.30
C VAL A 527 -4.66 18.43 -26.78
N LYS A 528 -5.37 18.15 -27.87
CA LYS A 528 -6.62 18.86 -28.16
C LYS A 528 -7.60 18.38 -27.11
N ASN A 529 -8.18 19.31 -26.34
CA ASN A 529 -8.99 18.98 -25.18
C ASN A 529 -10.40 18.46 -25.54
N TRP A 530 -10.52 17.62 -26.58
CA TRP A 530 -11.76 16.98 -26.97
C TRP A 530 -11.67 15.48 -26.68
N THR A 531 -12.28 15.07 -25.57
CA THR A 531 -12.78 13.71 -25.39
C THR A 531 -14.28 13.74 -25.65
N ASP A 532 -14.76 12.82 -26.48
CA ASP A 532 -16.17 12.60 -26.85
C ASP A 532 -16.99 12.02 -25.68
N SER A 533 -16.86 12.62 -24.49
CA SER A 533 -17.58 12.24 -23.28
C SER A 533 -18.46 13.40 -22.85
N THR A 534 -19.74 13.10 -22.71
CA THR A 534 -20.92 13.89 -22.35
C THR A 534 -20.86 14.71 -21.03
N THR A 535 -19.71 15.23 -20.63
CA THR A 535 -19.54 15.95 -19.35
C THR A 535 -18.55 17.11 -19.47
N ALA A 536 -18.93 18.18 -20.15
CA ALA A 536 -18.33 19.51 -19.95
C ALA A 536 -19.27 20.60 -20.49
N ASP A 537 -20.16 21.15 -19.66
CA ASP A 537 -20.90 22.43 -19.84
C ASP A 537 -21.46 22.85 -18.45
N ALA A 538 -21.11 23.95 -17.74
CA ALA A 538 -20.99 25.41 -17.98
C ALA A 538 -22.25 26.23 -17.57
N ARG A 539 -22.14 27.18 -16.60
CA ARG A 539 -22.59 28.63 -16.57
C ARG A 539 -22.13 29.32 -15.26
N THR A 540 -22.08 30.66 -15.06
CA THR A 540 -22.41 31.86 -15.87
C THR A 540 -21.17 32.74 -16.06
N GLU A 541 -20.35 32.37 -17.03
CA GLU A 541 -19.61 33.30 -17.90
C GLU A 541 -20.01 32.91 -19.32
N THR A 542 -20.08 33.87 -20.25
CA THR A 542 -20.44 33.57 -21.65
C THR A 542 -19.34 32.69 -22.25
N MET A 543 -19.55 31.38 -22.28
CA MET A 543 -18.61 30.43 -22.89
C MET A 543 -18.52 30.71 -24.39
N SER A 544 -17.32 30.50 -24.94
CA SER A 544 -17.10 30.51 -26.38
C SER A 544 -17.76 29.31 -27.03
N ASP A 545 -18.13 29.41 -28.32
CA ASP A 545 -18.58 28.26 -29.12
C ASP A 545 -17.48 27.20 -29.31
N ASP A 546 -16.25 27.48 -28.85
CA ASP A 546 -15.11 26.56 -28.85
C ASP A 546 -14.96 25.85 -27.47
N PRO A 547 -15.15 24.51 -27.40
CA PRO A 547 -14.99 23.72 -26.17
C PRO A 547 -13.60 23.84 -25.52
N TYR A 548 -12.55 24.08 -26.31
CA TYR A 548 -11.19 24.29 -25.78
C TYR A 548 -11.09 25.60 -25.02
N GLU A 549 -11.66 26.68 -25.58
CA GLU A 549 -11.69 27.98 -24.92
C GLU A 549 -12.51 27.90 -23.62
N SER A 550 -13.61 27.16 -23.63
CA SER A 550 -14.44 26.90 -22.46
C SER A 550 -13.69 26.17 -21.34
N GLY A 551 -12.87 25.17 -21.67
CA GLY A 551 -12.03 24.47 -20.68
C GLY A 551 -10.95 25.36 -20.04
N VAL A 552 -10.33 26.25 -20.84
CA VAL A 552 -9.37 27.24 -20.33
C VAL A 552 -10.05 28.26 -19.41
N LEU A 553 -11.23 28.75 -19.81
CA LEU A 553 -12.03 29.68 -19.01
C LEU A 553 -12.47 29.05 -17.68
N TRP A 554 -12.86 27.77 -17.69
CA TRP A 554 -13.27 27.05 -16.48
C TRP A 554 -12.11 26.87 -15.49
N MET A 555 -10.94 26.43 -15.96
CA MET A 555 -9.74 26.32 -15.11
C MET A 555 -9.38 27.69 -14.51
N ARG A 556 -9.39 28.74 -15.33
CA ARG A 556 -9.16 30.11 -14.86
C ARG A 556 -10.18 30.53 -13.80
N ALA A 557 -11.46 30.22 -13.99
CA ALA A 557 -12.52 30.55 -13.05
C ALA A 557 -12.34 29.86 -11.69
N GLU A 558 -11.91 28.59 -11.68
CA GLU A 558 -11.59 27.86 -10.45
C GLU A 558 -10.42 28.51 -9.70
N LEU A 559 -9.36 28.88 -10.43
CA LEU A 559 -8.19 29.54 -9.85
C LEU A 559 -8.53 30.94 -9.30
N GLU A 560 -9.37 31.72 -9.99
CA GLU A 560 -9.85 33.02 -9.52
C GLU A 560 -10.73 32.90 -8.26
N TYR A 561 -11.53 31.84 -8.12
CA TYR A 561 -12.26 31.55 -6.89
C TYR A 561 -11.33 31.24 -5.72
N GLY A 562 -10.27 30.46 -5.96
CA GLY A 562 -9.25 30.16 -4.94
C GLY A 562 -8.54 31.40 -4.40
N LEU A 563 -8.44 32.46 -5.21
CA LEU A 563 -7.81 33.75 -4.85
C LEU A 563 -8.78 34.76 -4.22
N ASP A 564 -10.05 34.40 -4.00
CA ASP A 564 -11.10 35.32 -3.57
C ASP A 564 -11.32 36.49 -4.54
N LEU A 565 -10.98 36.31 -5.82
CA LEU A 565 -11.36 37.25 -6.90
C LEU A 565 -12.80 37.01 -7.37
N ARG A 566 -13.42 35.92 -6.89
CA ARG A 566 -14.83 35.57 -7.08
C ARG A 566 -15.44 35.15 -5.75
N ASP A 567 -16.69 35.52 -5.51
CA ASP A 567 -17.38 35.25 -4.23
C ASP A 567 -17.90 33.81 -4.10
N LYS A 568 -18.13 33.13 -5.22
CA LYS A 568 -18.75 31.79 -5.27
C LYS A 568 -17.89 30.81 -6.08
N PRO A 569 -17.83 29.52 -5.65
CA PRO A 569 -17.14 28.50 -6.43
C PRO A 569 -17.81 28.39 -7.79
N PRO A 570 -17.09 28.00 -8.85
CA PRO A 570 -17.71 27.69 -10.14
C PRO A 570 -18.86 26.69 -9.91
N GLY A 571 -20.06 27.05 -10.33
CA GLY A 571 -21.24 26.18 -10.25
C GLY A 571 -21.42 25.39 -11.55
N PHE A 572 -21.84 24.12 -11.45
CA PHE A 572 -22.34 23.39 -12.61
C PHE A 572 -23.79 23.79 -12.88
N VAL A 573 -24.12 24.16 -14.12
CA VAL A 573 -25.49 24.44 -14.56
C VAL A 573 -25.81 23.53 -15.74
N SER A 574 -26.48 22.43 -15.46
CA SER A 574 -27.10 21.58 -16.48
C SER A 574 -28.49 22.13 -16.79
N GLN A 575 -28.72 22.58 -18.03
CA GLN A 575 -30.07 22.71 -18.59
C GLN A 575 -30.20 21.67 -19.70
N PHE A 576 -30.48 20.43 -19.32
CA PHE A 576 -31.23 19.49 -20.14
C PHE A 576 -32.37 18.93 -19.30
#